data_AF-A0A950EJB7-F1
#
_entry.id   AF-A0A950EJB7-F1
#
_cell.length_a   1.000
_cell.length_b   1.000
_cell.length_c   1.000
_cell.angle_alpha   90.00
_cell.angle_beta   90.00
_cell.angle_gamma   90.00
#
_symmetry.space_group_name_H-M   'P 1'
#
loop_
_entity.id
_entity.type
_entity.pdbx_description
1 polymer ?
#
loop_
_entity_poly.entity_id
_entity_poly.type
_entity_poly.pdbx_seq_one_letter_code
_entity_poly.pdbx_strand_id
1 'polypeptide(L)'
;MRFATAYYHWFFLIQPHDLPERLIGADPEYYLRMKLGKLGGGGAGLAPFAPEALVEYLRCFRDPRTIHASCEDYRAAATIDLEHDEADLNRKLACPLLALWGEHGTVGRCFDVVGLWRERAEDVRGAALPGGHYLPE
;
A
#
# COMPACT_ATOMS: atom_id res chain seq x y z
N MET A 1 14.54 -3.57 -10.32
CA MET A 1 13.61 -4.67 -10.69
C MET A 1 12.80 -5.18 -9.50
N ARG A 2 13.43 -5.69 -8.42
CA ARG A 2 12.70 -6.32 -7.30
C ARG A 2 11.55 -5.48 -6.72
N PHE A 3 11.78 -4.20 -6.44
CA PHE A 3 10.74 -3.30 -5.92
C PHE A 3 9.62 -3.07 -6.94
N ALA A 4 9.96 -2.64 -8.16
CA ALA A 4 8.97 -2.40 -9.22
C ALA A 4 8.11 -3.63 -9.56
N THR A 5 8.66 -4.84 -9.51
CA THR A 5 7.90 -6.08 -9.71
C THR A 5 6.93 -6.35 -8.54
N ALA A 6 7.34 -6.08 -7.30
CA ALA A 6 6.47 -6.23 -6.14
C ALA A 6 5.41 -5.12 -6.04
N TYR A 7 5.75 -3.90 -6.46
CA TYR A 7 4.92 -2.70 -6.40
C TYR A 7 4.30 -2.35 -7.77
N TYR A 8 4.15 -3.32 -8.68
CA TYR A 8 3.65 -3.08 -10.04
C TYR A 8 2.33 -2.28 -10.08
N HIS A 9 1.46 -2.51 -9.09
CA HIS A 9 0.18 -1.84 -8.95
C HIS A 9 0.30 -0.31 -8.82
N TRP A 10 1.41 0.23 -8.31
CA TRP A 10 1.66 1.67 -8.27
C TRP A 10 1.81 2.29 -9.67
N PHE A 11 2.13 1.49 -10.69
CA PHE A 11 2.21 1.94 -12.09
C PHE A 11 0.98 1.55 -12.90
N PHE A 12 0.33 0.45 -12.54
CA PHE A 12 -0.90 -0.01 -13.18
C PHE A 12 -2.12 0.84 -12.80
N LEU A 13 -2.30 1.15 -11.51
CA LEU A 13 -3.48 1.87 -11.02
C LEU A 13 -3.51 3.35 -11.45
N ILE A 14 -2.35 3.91 -11.82
CA ILE A 14 -2.23 5.29 -12.30
C ILE A 14 -2.47 5.46 -13.80
N GLN A 15 -2.68 4.37 -14.54
CA GLN A 15 -2.99 4.48 -15.97
C GLN A 15 -4.27 5.30 -16.18
N PRO A 16 -4.41 6.06 -17.29
CA PRO A 16 -5.58 6.92 -17.52
C PRO A 16 -6.91 6.17 -17.38
N HIS A 17 -7.90 6.85 -16.82
CA HIS A 17 -9.26 6.32 -16.72
C HIS A 17 -9.81 5.97 -18.12
N ASP A 18 -10.47 4.83 -18.33
CA ASP A 18 -10.94 3.85 -17.33
C ASP A 18 -10.21 2.48 -17.39
N LEU A 19 -8.94 2.46 -17.81
CA LEU A 19 -8.21 1.20 -18.05
C LEU A 19 -8.13 0.29 -16.80
N PRO A 20 -7.54 0.72 -15.65
CA PRO A 20 -7.43 -0.16 -14.50
C PRO A 20 -8.81 -0.50 -13.92
N GLU A 21 -9.77 0.44 -13.96
CA GLU A 21 -11.13 0.21 -13.51
C GLU A 21 -11.82 -0.92 -14.28
N ARG A 22 -11.69 -0.95 -15.61
CA ARG A 22 -12.26 -2.03 -16.43
C ARG A 22 -11.59 -3.38 -16.16
N LEU A 23 -10.27 -3.39 -16.03
CA LEU A 23 -9.52 -4.64 -15.85
C LEU A 23 -9.76 -5.26 -14.47
N ILE A 24 -9.85 -4.43 -13.42
CA ILE A 24 -10.20 -4.89 -12.08
C ILE A 24 -11.69 -5.27 -12.02
N GLY A 25 -12.56 -4.43 -12.58
CA GLY A 25 -14.02 -4.62 -12.54
C GLY A 25 -14.51 -5.88 -13.27
N ALA A 26 -13.70 -6.48 -14.14
CA ALA A 26 -14.01 -7.75 -14.79
C ALA A 26 -14.05 -8.92 -13.78
N ASP A 27 -13.16 -8.94 -12.79
CA ASP A 27 -13.17 -9.90 -11.69
C ASP A 27 -12.54 -9.27 -10.42
N PRO A 28 -13.32 -8.45 -9.68
CA PRO A 28 -12.80 -7.75 -8.51
C PRO A 28 -12.43 -8.69 -7.37
N GLU A 29 -13.06 -9.88 -7.30
CA GLU A 29 -12.72 -10.87 -6.28
C GLU A 29 -11.34 -11.47 -6.54
N TYR A 30 -11.08 -11.89 -7.77
CA TYR A 30 -9.77 -12.42 -8.16
C TYR A 30 -8.68 -11.38 -7.90
N TYR A 31 -8.87 -10.14 -8.36
CA TYR A 31 -7.89 -9.08 -8.15
C TYR A 31 -7.62 -8.84 -6.66
N LEU A 32 -8.67 -8.70 -5.84
CA LEU A 32 -8.55 -8.48 -4.40
C LEU A 32 -7.81 -9.64 -3.71
N ARG A 33 -8.19 -10.89 -3.96
CA ARG A 33 -7.52 -12.06 -3.36
C ARG A 33 -6.06 -12.18 -3.78
N MET A 34 -5.75 -11.87 -5.05
CA MET A 34 -4.37 -11.84 -5.53
C MET A 34 -3.56 -10.75 -4.83
N LYS A 35 -4.16 -9.56 -4.63
CA LYS A 35 -3.53 -8.43 -3.94
C LYS A 35 -3.32 -8.68 -2.44
N LEU A 36 -4.31 -9.19 -1.73
CA LEU A 36 -4.19 -9.51 -0.29
C LEU A 36 -3.27 -10.72 -0.05
N GLY A 37 -3.30 -11.71 -0.93
CA GLY A 37 -2.50 -12.92 -0.80
C GLY A 37 -1.13 -12.79 -1.47
N LYS A 38 -1.02 -13.36 -2.68
CA LYS A 38 0.26 -13.59 -3.37
C LYS A 38 1.06 -12.30 -3.63
N LEU A 39 0.37 -11.19 -3.86
CA LEU A 39 0.96 -9.89 -4.21
C LEU A 39 0.95 -8.89 -3.03
N GLY A 40 0.56 -9.35 -1.83
CA GLY A 40 0.48 -8.55 -0.60
C GLY A 40 1.79 -8.42 0.16
N GLY A 41 2.88 -8.96 -0.39
CA GLY A 41 4.24 -8.71 0.09
C GLY A 41 4.64 -9.42 1.39
N GLY A 42 3.79 -10.29 1.96
CA GLY A 42 4.01 -10.94 3.26
C GLY A 42 4.29 -12.45 3.26
N GLY A 43 4.16 -13.15 2.12
CA GLY A 43 4.45 -14.59 2.00
C GLY A 43 3.42 -15.54 2.66
N ALA A 44 2.66 -15.07 3.66
CA ALA A 44 1.63 -15.85 4.37
C ALA A 44 0.33 -16.09 3.57
N GLY A 45 0.22 -15.54 2.35
CA GLY A 45 -1.00 -15.62 1.56
C GLY A 45 -2.17 -14.97 2.28
N LEU A 46 -3.33 -15.64 2.27
CA LEU A 46 -4.54 -15.15 2.94
C LEU A 46 -4.68 -15.64 4.39
N ALA A 47 -3.71 -16.40 4.92
CA ALA A 47 -3.80 -17.01 6.25
C ALA A 47 -3.99 -16.01 7.41
N PRO A 48 -3.44 -14.78 7.39
CA PRO A 48 -3.67 -13.80 8.46
C PRO A 48 -5.12 -13.28 8.52
N PHE A 49 -5.85 -13.35 7.41
CA PHE A 49 -7.15 -12.71 7.32
C PHE A 49 -8.26 -13.63 7.83
N ALA A 50 -9.06 -13.12 8.77
CA ALA A 50 -10.29 -13.78 9.17
C ALA A 50 -11.25 -13.91 7.96
N PRO A 51 -11.97 -15.03 7.81
CA PRO A 51 -12.92 -15.22 6.71
C PRO A 51 -13.95 -14.08 6.61
N GLU A 52 -14.42 -13.56 7.74
CA GLU A 52 -15.41 -12.48 7.82
C GLU A 52 -14.82 -11.14 7.32
N ALA A 53 -13.54 -10.88 7.62
CA ALA A 53 -12.83 -9.71 7.12
C ALA A 53 -12.70 -9.76 5.59
N LEU A 54 -12.34 -10.93 5.03
CA LEU A 54 -12.28 -11.12 3.58
C LEU A 54 -13.62 -10.89 2.88
N VAL A 55 -14.72 -11.36 3.48
CA VAL A 55 -16.08 -11.10 2.97
C VAL A 55 -16.35 -9.60 2.95
N GLU A 56 -15.98 -8.88 4.01
CA GLU A 56 -16.25 -7.45 4.12
C GLU A 56 -15.40 -6.62 3.14
N TYR A 57 -14.11 -6.92 3.00
CA TYR A 57 -13.27 -6.28 1.99
C TYR A 57 -13.82 -6.50 0.59
N LEU A 58 -14.26 -7.72 0.29
CA LEU A 58 -14.83 -8.04 -1.00
C LEU A 58 -16.16 -7.33 -1.24
N ARG A 59 -17.02 -7.24 -0.23
CA ARG A 59 -18.30 -6.52 -0.29
C ARG A 59 -18.08 -5.07 -0.70
N CYS A 60 -17.10 -4.40 -0.09
CA CYS A 60 -16.76 -3.01 -0.41
C CYS A 60 -16.08 -2.87 -1.78
N PHE A 61 -15.13 -3.75 -2.10
CA PHE A 61 -14.31 -3.65 -3.31
C PHE A 61 -15.05 -4.06 -4.60
N ARG A 62 -16.16 -4.81 -4.49
CA ARG A 62 -17.04 -5.11 -5.63
C ARG A 62 -17.81 -3.90 -6.16
N ASP A 63 -17.94 -2.81 -5.40
CA ASP A 63 -18.56 -1.58 -5.89
C ASP A 63 -17.60 -0.88 -6.89
N PRO A 64 -18.01 -0.66 -8.16
CA PRO A 64 -17.18 0.03 -9.15
C PRO A 64 -16.72 1.42 -8.70
N ARG A 65 -17.49 2.10 -7.84
CA ARG A 65 -17.10 3.39 -7.27
C ARG A 65 -15.93 3.27 -6.31
N THR A 66 -15.85 2.16 -5.55
CA THR A 66 -14.69 1.86 -4.70
C THR A 66 -13.47 1.59 -5.56
N ILE A 67 -13.61 0.85 -6.66
CA ILE A 67 -12.49 0.58 -7.58
C ILE A 67 -11.99 1.89 -8.19
N HIS A 68 -12.89 2.72 -8.70
CA HIS A 68 -12.54 4.03 -9.26
C HIS A 68 -11.87 4.94 -8.22
N ALA A 69 -12.45 5.09 -7.03
CA ALA A 69 -11.86 5.86 -5.94
C ALA A 69 -10.47 5.32 -5.54
N SER A 70 -10.29 4.00 -5.54
CA SER A 70 -8.98 3.38 -5.29
C SER A 70 -7.98 3.69 -6.41
N CYS A 71 -8.41 3.80 -7.67
CA CYS A 71 -7.51 4.20 -8.76
C CYS A 71 -7.16 5.69 -8.66
N GLU A 72 -8.13 6.54 -8.33
CA GLU A 72 -7.91 7.98 -8.11
C GLU A 72 -6.94 8.25 -6.95
N ASP A 73 -7.01 7.47 -5.86
CA ASP A 73 -6.03 7.52 -4.75
C ASP A 73 -4.59 7.32 -5.27
N TYR A 74 -4.37 6.29 -6.09
CA TYR A 74 -3.05 6.05 -6.68
C TYR A 74 -2.64 7.13 -7.68
N ARG A 75 -3.59 7.68 -8.46
CA ARG A 75 -3.31 8.78 -9.39
C ARG A 75 -2.92 10.05 -8.63
N ALA A 76 -3.59 10.35 -7.51
CA ALA A 76 -3.23 11.45 -6.63
C ALA A 76 -1.82 11.28 -6.04
N ALA A 77 -1.50 10.08 -5.55
CA ALA A 77 -0.18 9.73 -5.03
C ALA A 77 0.97 9.88 -6.06
N ALA A 78 0.65 9.78 -7.35
CA ALA A 78 1.60 9.96 -8.45
C ALA A 78 1.58 11.38 -9.07
N THR A 79 0.73 12.27 -8.55
CA THR A 79 0.55 13.64 -9.07
C THR A 79 0.44 14.65 -7.95
N ILE A 80 -0.77 15.05 -7.57
CA ILE A 80 -1.02 16.19 -6.67
C ILE A 80 -0.41 16.00 -5.28
N ASP A 81 -0.31 14.76 -4.78
CA ASP A 81 0.31 14.52 -3.47
C ASP A 81 1.82 14.79 -3.50
N LEU A 82 2.48 14.59 -4.64
CA LEU A 82 3.89 14.96 -4.82
C LEU A 82 4.07 16.48 -4.83
N GLU A 83 3.13 17.22 -5.43
CA GLU A 83 3.14 18.69 -5.37
C GLU A 83 2.96 19.20 -3.94
N HIS A 84 2.06 18.57 -3.18
CA HIS A 84 1.87 18.89 -1.76
C HIS A 84 3.12 18.58 -0.94
N ASP A 85 3.72 17.39 -1.13
CA ASP A 85 4.95 16.98 -0.44
C ASP A 85 6.13 17.91 -0.79
N GLU A 86 6.28 18.34 -2.05
CA GLU A 86 7.32 19.26 -2.46
C GLU A 86 7.13 20.67 -1.85
N ALA A 87 5.88 21.11 -1.70
CA ALA A 87 5.56 22.44 -1.17
C ALA A 87 6.00 22.62 0.30
N ASP A 88 6.02 21.55 1.10
CA ASP A 88 6.50 21.59 2.47
C ASP A 88 7.55 20.52 2.83
N LEU A 89 8.32 20.06 1.85
CA LEU A 89 9.35 19.00 1.98
C LEU A 89 10.37 19.24 3.11
N ASN A 90 10.64 20.51 3.42
CA ASN A 90 11.58 20.92 4.48
C ASN A 90 10.95 20.94 5.88
N ARG A 91 9.65 20.74 6.00
CA ARG A 91 8.92 20.74 7.26
C ARG A 91 8.86 19.34 7.82
N LYS A 92 9.34 19.16 9.06
CA LYS A 92 9.31 17.87 9.75
C LYS A 92 8.12 17.76 10.70
N LEU A 93 7.66 16.52 10.91
CA LEU A 93 6.75 16.19 12.00
C LEU A 93 7.47 16.37 13.34
N ALA A 94 6.93 17.23 14.20
CA ALA A 94 7.48 17.51 15.53
C ALA A 94 6.97 16.55 16.62
N CYS A 95 5.89 15.81 16.37
CA CYS A 95 5.40 14.80 17.30
C CYS A 95 6.27 13.52 17.22
N PRO A 96 6.38 12.75 18.32
CA PRO A 96 7.03 11.44 18.27
C PRO A 96 6.35 10.50 17.28
N LEU A 97 7.16 9.90 16.38
CA LEU A 97 6.71 8.97 15.35
C LEU A 97 7.24 7.55 15.60
N LEU A 98 6.35 6.57 15.54
CA LEU A 98 6.69 5.15 15.58
C LEU A 98 6.42 4.50 14.21
N ALA A 99 7.48 4.04 13.54
CA ALA A 99 7.39 3.30 12.29
C ALA A 99 7.52 1.79 12.54
N LEU A 100 6.44 1.04 12.30
CA LEU A 100 6.44 -0.43 12.36
C LEU A 100 6.27 -1.00 10.95
N TRP A 101 7.04 -2.04 10.61
CA TRP A 101 6.95 -2.70 9.32
C TRP A 101 7.13 -4.21 9.45
N GLY A 102 6.61 -4.98 8.49
CA GLY A 102 6.85 -6.42 8.46
C GLY A 102 8.30 -6.74 8.10
N GLU A 103 8.96 -7.55 8.91
CA GLU A 103 10.31 -8.06 8.67
C GLU A 103 10.41 -8.79 7.33
N HIS A 104 9.35 -9.50 6.93
CA HIS A 104 9.24 -10.19 5.64
C HIS A 104 8.50 -9.35 4.59
N GLY A 105 8.28 -8.06 4.85
CA GLY A 105 7.69 -7.11 3.92
C GLY A 105 8.71 -6.62 2.88
N THR A 106 8.20 -6.14 1.74
CA THR A 106 9.08 -5.58 0.69
C THR A 106 9.73 -4.26 1.13
N VAL A 107 9.03 -3.44 1.92
CA VAL A 107 9.54 -2.15 2.41
C VAL A 107 10.85 -2.31 3.19
N GLY A 108 10.86 -3.13 4.25
CA GLY A 108 12.06 -3.38 5.06
C GLY A 108 13.21 -4.07 4.31
N ARG A 109 12.92 -4.76 3.20
CA ARG A 109 13.94 -5.36 2.33
C ARG A 109 14.54 -4.40 1.30
N CYS A 110 13.83 -3.32 0.97
CA CYS A 110 14.22 -2.40 -0.09
C CYS A 110 14.74 -1.07 0.46
N PHE A 111 14.42 -0.71 1.70
CA PHE A 111 14.71 0.60 2.26
C PHE A 111 15.14 0.54 3.72
N ASP A 112 15.96 1.52 4.12
CA ASP A 112 16.12 1.88 5.53
C ASP A 112 14.90 2.69 5.98
N VAL A 113 13.92 1.99 6.56
CA VAL A 113 12.62 2.57 6.94
C VAL A 113 12.79 3.71 7.95
N VAL A 114 13.61 3.50 8.98
CA VAL A 114 13.84 4.52 10.02
C VAL A 114 14.65 5.68 9.46
N GLY A 115 15.65 5.39 8.61
CA GLY A 115 16.42 6.41 7.91
C GLY A 115 15.54 7.35 7.10
N LEU A 116 14.65 6.81 6.25
CA LEU A 116 13.73 7.63 5.45
C LEU A 116 12.80 8.48 6.32
N TRP A 117 12.23 7.92 7.39
CA TRP A 117 11.37 8.70 8.28
C TRP A 117 12.12 9.81 9.04
N ARG A 118 13.41 9.65 9.34
CA ARG A 118 14.23 10.72 9.94
C ARG A 118 14.43 11.92 9.02
N GLU A 119 14.27 11.74 7.72
CA GLU A 119 14.26 12.86 6.77
C GLU A 119 12.96 13.70 6.88
N ARG A 120 11.90 13.15 7.46
CA ARG A 120 10.54 13.74 7.51
C ARG A 120 10.01 14.00 8.93
N ALA A 121 10.66 13.52 9.97
CA ALA A 121 10.24 13.69 11.37
C ALA A 121 11.42 13.90 12.33
N GLU A 122 11.17 14.54 13.48
CA GLU A 122 12.20 14.92 14.47
C GLU A 122 12.55 13.79 15.46
N ASP A 123 11.54 13.12 16.04
CA ASP A 123 11.72 11.96 16.95
C ASP A 123 11.13 10.71 16.28
N VAL A 124 12.00 9.86 15.76
CA VAL A 124 11.61 8.63 15.07
C VAL A 124 12.13 7.41 15.81
N ARG A 125 11.20 6.52 16.15
CA ARG A 125 11.46 5.16 16.62
C ARG A 125 10.90 4.18 15.60
N GLY A 126 11.48 3.00 15.53
CA GLY A 126 10.92 1.98 14.65
C GLY A 126 11.47 0.60 14.92
N ALA A 127 10.70 -0.39 14.49
CA ALA A 127 11.04 -1.80 14.60
C ALA A 127 10.38 -2.59 13.48
N ALA A 128 11.09 -3.61 13.00
CA ALA A 128 10.47 -4.66 12.22
C ALA A 128 9.69 -5.59 13.16
N LEU A 129 8.49 -6.01 12.76
CA LEU A 129 7.72 -7.04 13.45
C LEU A 129 7.71 -8.34 12.62
N PRO A 130 7.64 -9.51 13.26
CA PRO A 130 7.51 -10.78 12.55
C PRO A 130 6.29 -10.75 11.63
N GLY A 131 6.47 -11.10 10.35
CA GLY A 131 5.38 -11.15 9.37
C GLY A 131 5.52 -10.20 8.19
N GLY A 132 4.38 -9.91 7.56
CA GLY A 132 4.28 -9.25 6.26
C GLY A 132 3.75 -7.81 6.32
N HIS A 133 3.11 -7.37 5.23
CA HIS A 133 2.55 -6.03 5.12
C HIS A 133 1.37 -5.76 6.07
N TYR A 134 0.52 -6.77 6.26
CA TYR A 134 -0.70 -6.68 7.07
C TYR A 134 -0.40 -6.94 8.55
N LEU A 135 0.27 -6.00 9.21
CA LEU A 135 0.64 -6.13 10.64
C LEU A 135 -0.56 -6.29 11.59
N PRO A 136 -1.72 -5.64 11.34
CA PRO A 136 -2.90 -5.79 12.22
C PRO A 136 -3.72 -7.06 11.99
N GLU A 137 -3.45 -7.81 10.92
CA GLU A 137 -4.11 -9.08 10.59
C GLU A 137 -3.29 -10.25 11.15
#